data_AF-A0A519NQF0-F1
#
_entry.id   AF-A0A519NQF0-F1
#
_cell.length_a   1.000
_cell.length_b   1.000
_cell.length_c   1.000
_cell.angle_alpha   90.00
_cell.angle_beta   90.00
_cell.angle_gamma   90.00
#
_symmetry.space_group_name_H-M   'P 1'
#
loop_
_entity.id
_entity.type
_entity.pdbx_description
1 polymer ?
#
loop_
_entity_poly.entity_id
_entity_poly.type
_entity_poly.pdbx_seq_one_letter_code
_entity_poly.pdbx_strand_id
1 'polypeptide(L)'
;MSAALAISQRAWVSARILWDAPFVVRFRGVLQALLAALLVVALISWNPADPSLNASSSLAPTNWLGLNGALFADLFMQSLGLAAWPAVLLLIAFGLAGAIGDAIQQRLKPSPLKALSAMAGVLALSTALSALAQPAAWPLASGLGGLWGDAIVGLVRMACTALRVPGAPIIAGLTFLPLGLWGVGYAIGLRLADLGEAFAWTRGRSAPVAPARARREAAVKAPPRPRPAPEPEDAPPVDYAPVALAAEDEDTPPWDEPMSSGPAPARGRTTW
;
A
#
# COMPACT_ATOMS: atom_id res chain seq x y z
N MET A 1 25.61 -31.27 8.73
CA MET A 1 25.47 -29.99 7.99
C MET A 1 26.87 -29.48 7.66
N SER A 2 27.19 -29.25 6.39
CA SER A 2 28.51 -28.76 5.97
C SER A 2 28.74 -27.32 6.45
N ALA A 3 29.94 -26.96 6.89
CA ALA A 3 30.28 -25.61 7.40
C ALA A 3 29.94 -24.50 6.38
N ALA A 4 30.07 -24.79 5.09
CA ALA A 4 29.68 -23.89 4.01
C ALA A 4 28.17 -23.56 4.01
N LEU A 5 27.31 -24.54 4.30
CA LEU A 5 25.86 -24.32 4.38
C LEU A 5 25.50 -23.43 5.57
N ALA A 6 26.15 -23.63 6.73
CA ALA A 6 25.93 -22.80 7.90
C ALA A 6 26.35 -21.34 7.68
N ILE A 7 27.47 -21.10 6.98
CA ILE A 7 27.92 -19.75 6.62
C ILE A 7 26.94 -19.10 5.64
N SER A 8 26.48 -19.83 4.61
CA SER A 8 25.51 -19.32 3.64
C SER A 8 24.17 -18.93 4.26
N GLN A 9 23.66 -19.75 5.20
CA GLN A 9 22.41 -19.46 5.91
C GLN A 9 22.54 -18.21 6.78
N ARG A 10 23.66 -18.05 7.51
CA ARG A 10 23.91 -16.86 8.32
C ARG A 10 24.03 -15.60 7.47
N ALA A 11 24.74 -15.68 6.34
CA ALA A 11 24.85 -14.57 5.40
C ALA A 11 23.47 -14.16 4.83
N TRP A 12 22.63 -15.13 4.48
CA TRP A 12 21.29 -14.88 3.95
C TRP A 12 20.35 -14.24 5.00
N VAL A 13 20.39 -14.73 6.24
CA VAL A 13 19.61 -14.15 7.34
C VAL A 13 20.07 -12.73 7.65
N SER A 14 21.39 -12.49 7.73
CA SER A 14 21.95 -11.15 7.94
C SER A 14 21.57 -10.19 6.81
N ALA A 15 21.62 -10.64 5.55
CA ALA A 15 21.20 -9.85 4.40
C ALA A 15 19.71 -9.49 4.47
N ARG A 16 18.85 -10.43 4.87
CA ARG A 16 17.40 -10.19 5.03
C ARG A 16 17.11 -9.20 6.15
N ILE A 17 17.78 -9.34 7.30
CA ILE A 17 17.65 -8.39 8.42
C ILE A 17 18.07 -6.99 7.98
N LEU A 18 19.18 -6.87 7.24
CA LEU A 18 19.63 -5.57 6.71
C LEU A 18 18.63 -5.01 5.69
N TRP A 19 18.09 -5.84 4.82
CA TRP A 19 17.09 -5.43 3.81
C TRP A 19 15.79 -4.92 4.45
N ASP A 20 15.39 -5.54 5.55
CA ASP A 20 14.19 -5.18 6.32
C ASP A 20 14.46 -4.03 7.31
N ALA A 21 15.70 -3.56 7.43
CA ALA A 21 16.04 -2.45 8.33
C ALA A 21 15.29 -1.16 7.93
N PRO A 22 14.72 -0.41 8.90
CA PRO A 22 13.88 0.75 8.60
C PRO A 22 14.55 1.79 7.70
N PHE A 23 15.85 2.05 7.88
CA PHE A 23 16.57 3.01 7.06
C PHE A 23 16.73 2.55 5.60
N VAL A 24 16.96 1.25 5.37
CA VAL A 24 17.06 0.66 4.03
C VAL A 24 15.71 0.73 3.33
N VAL A 25 14.63 0.41 4.04
CA VAL A 25 13.25 0.54 3.54
C VAL A 25 12.91 1.97 3.14
N ARG A 26 13.31 2.95 3.95
CA ARG A 26 13.09 4.36 3.63
C ARG A 26 13.92 4.80 2.43
N PHE A 27 15.20 4.43 2.41
CA PHE A 27 16.12 4.77 1.32
C PHE A 27 15.63 4.22 -0.02
N ARG A 28 15.27 2.93 -0.09
CA ARG A 28 14.72 2.33 -1.33
C ARG A 28 13.42 3.00 -1.77
N GLY A 29 12.58 3.40 -0.82
CA GLY A 29 11.33 4.12 -1.11
C GLY A 29 11.59 5.50 -1.74
N VAL A 30 12.50 6.27 -1.15
CA VAL A 30 12.91 7.59 -1.68
C VAL A 30 13.56 7.44 -3.06
N LEU A 31 14.47 6.48 -3.20
CA LEU A 31 15.14 6.22 -4.47
C LEU A 31 14.14 5.82 -5.56
N GLN A 32 13.20 4.94 -5.25
CA GLN A 32 12.12 4.56 -6.18
C GLN A 32 11.27 5.77 -6.58
N ALA A 33 10.83 6.58 -5.62
CA ALA A 33 10.03 7.77 -5.90
C ALA A 33 10.78 8.80 -6.75
N LEU A 34 12.08 9.00 -6.49
CA LEU A 34 12.95 9.88 -7.25
C LEU A 34 13.13 9.40 -8.69
N LEU A 35 13.45 8.12 -8.89
CA LEU A 35 13.59 7.53 -10.22
C LEU A 35 12.27 7.59 -11.00
N ALA A 36 11.14 7.35 -10.34
CA ALA A 36 9.83 7.47 -10.96
C ALA A 36 9.49 8.93 -11.31
N ALA A 37 9.87 9.90 -10.47
CA ALA A 37 9.71 11.32 -10.79
C ALA A 37 10.57 11.74 -11.99
N LEU A 38 11.82 11.27 -12.10
CA LEU A 38 12.65 11.46 -13.29
C LEU A 38 12.00 10.82 -14.53
N LEU A 39 11.39 9.66 -14.39
CA LEU A 39 10.65 9.02 -15.47
C LEU A 39 9.42 9.83 -15.90
N VAL A 40 8.72 10.52 -14.99
CA VAL A 40 7.67 11.48 -15.36
C VAL A 40 8.24 12.60 -16.23
N VAL A 41 9.38 13.18 -15.82
CA VAL A 41 10.05 14.24 -16.59
C VAL A 41 10.44 13.73 -17.99
N ALA A 42 10.94 12.49 -18.06
CA ALA A 42 11.25 11.84 -19.32
C ALA A 42 10.00 11.62 -20.19
N LEU A 43 8.89 11.17 -19.61
CA LEU A 43 7.61 10.96 -20.34
C LEU A 43 6.98 12.27 -20.83
N ILE A 44 7.05 13.35 -20.04
CA ILE A 44 6.54 14.67 -20.42
C ILE A 44 7.31 15.21 -21.64
N SER A 45 8.63 15.00 -21.67
CA SER A 45 9.50 15.43 -22.76
C SER A 45 9.74 14.33 -23.80
N TRP A 46 8.87 13.31 -23.86
CA TRP A 46 9.01 12.22 -24.80
C TRP A 46 8.78 12.69 -26.24
N ASN A 47 9.67 12.27 -27.13
CA ASN A 47 9.59 12.53 -28.56
C ASN A 47 9.84 11.21 -29.33
N PRO A 48 8.90 10.76 -30.18
CA PRO A 48 9.07 9.53 -30.96
C PRO A 48 10.25 9.57 -31.95
N ALA A 49 10.77 10.75 -32.29
CA ALA A 49 11.90 10.90 -33.20
C ALA A 49 13.28 10.84 -32.50
N ASP A 50 13.30 10.78 -31.16
CA ASP A 50 14.55 10.66 -30.41
C ASP A 50 15.20 9.27 -30.62
N PRO A 51 16.54 9.17 -30.51
CA PRO A 51 17.22 7.88 -30.58
C PRO A 51 16.71 6.91 -29.51
N SER A 52 16.38 5.68 -29.91
CA SER A 52 15.89 4.66 -29.00
C SER A 52 16.40 3.25 -29.35
N LEU A 53 16.09 2.25 -28.51
CA LEU A 53 16.48 0.86 -28.76
C LEU A 53 15.89 0.31 -30.07
N ASN A 54 14.73 0.83 -30.48
CA ASN A 54 14.00 0.41 -31.67
C ASN A 54 14.03 1.47 -32.79
N ALA A 55 14.66 2.63 -32.55
CA ALA A 55 14.76 3.72 -33.51
C ALA A 55 16.19 4.26 -33.57
N SER A 56 16.92 3.93 -34.65
CA SER A 56 18.20 4.59 -34.94
C SER A 56 17.93 6.00 -35.49
N SER A 57 18.30 7.03 -34.74
CA SER A 57 18.18 8.43 -35.15
C SER A 57 19.56 9.08 -35.19
N SER A 58 19.81 9.90 -36.21
CA SER A 58 21.03 10.72 -36.34
C SER A 58 20.92 12.05 -35.58
N LEU A 59 19.75 12.34 -35.01
CA LEU A 59 19.48 13.55 -34.25
C LEU A 59 19.97 13.41 -32.81
N ALA A 60 20.37 14.53 -32.21
CA ALA A 60 20.63 14.58 -30.78
C ALA A 60 19.30 14.38 -30.01
N PRO A 61 19.33 13.70 -28.85
CA PRO A 61 18.12 13.47 -28.05
C PRO A 61 17.52 14.80 -27.56
N THR A 62 16.22 14.98 -27.77
CA THR A 62 15.49 16.20 -27.37
C THR A 62 14.88 16.09 -25.96
N ASN A 63 14.80 14.87 -25.41
CA ASN A 63 14.35 14.63 -24.04
C ASN A 63 15.13 15.45 -23.00
N TRP A 64 14.44 15.97 -21.98
CA TRP A 64 15.06 16.84 -20.97
C TRP A 64 16.12 16.13 -20.11
N LEU A 65 16.07 14.80 -20.02
CA LEU A 65 17.10 13.99 -19.33
C LEU A 65 18.13 13.38 -20.30
N GLY A 66 18.19 13.89 -21.54
CA GLY A 66 19.09 13.42 -22.59
C GLY A 66 18.78 11.99 -23.07
N LEU A 67 19.81 11.29 -23.53
CA LEU A 67 19.67 9.95 -24.15
C LEU A 67 18.98 8.94 -23.23
N ASN A 68 19.36 8.89 -21.96
CA ASN A 68 18.76 7.95 -21.01
C ASN A 68 17.27 8.23 -20.79
N GLY A 69 16.90 9.52 -20.71
CA GLY A 69 15.49 9.93 -20.64
C GLY A 69 14.69 9.46 -21.85
N ALA A 70 15.21 9.72 -23.05
CA ALA A 70 14.59 9.28 -24.30
C ALA A 70 14.40 7.75 -24.32
N LEU A 71 15.44 6.98 -23.96
CA LEU A 71 15.40 5.52 -23.93
C LEU A 71 14.32 4.98 -22.97
N PHE A 72 14.27 5.47 -21.73
CA PHE A 72 13.30 4.98 -20.76
C PHE A 72 11.88 5.43 -21.09
N ALA A 73 11.69 6.67 -21.55
CA ALA A 73 10.38 7.15 -21.95
C ALA A 73 9.82 6.34 -23.14
N ASP A 74 10.65 6.10 -24.16
CA ASP A 74 10.27 5.30 -25.31
C ASP A 74 9.98 3.84 -24.93
N LEU A 75 10.80 3.22 -24.07
CA LEU A 75 10.56 1.86 -23.58
C LEU A 75 9.19 1.74 -22.88
N PHE A 76 8.85 2.70 -22.02
CA PHE A 76 7.56 2.70 -21.31
C PHE A 76 6.38 2.96 -22.26
N MET A 77 6.52 3.92 -23.17
CA MET A 77 5.50 4.24 -24.16
C MET A 77 5.25 3.09 -25.14
N GLN A 78 6.30 2.41 -25.60
CA GLN A 78 6.15 1.24 -26.47
C GLN A 78 5.56 0.04 -25.72
N SER A 79 5.97 -0.18 -24.46
CA SER A 79 5.51 -1.32 -23.67
C SER A 79 4.05 -1.19 -23.22
N LEU A 80 3.69 -0.02 -22.65
CA LEU A 80 2.43 0.20 -21.93
C LEU A 80 1.54 1.27 -22.58
N GLY A 81 2.02 1.99 -23.59
CA GLY A 81 1.31 3.11 -24.20
C GLY A 81 0.92 4.15 -23.15
N LEU A 82 -0.32 4.63 -23.22
CA LEU A 82 -0.85 5.62 -22.28
C LEU A 82 -0.99 5.07 -20.84
N ALA A 83 -0.95 3.75 -20.63
CA ALA A 83 -0.92 3.18 -19.29
C ALA A 83 0.43 3.38 -18.58
N ALA A 84 1.47 3.86 -19.27
CA ALA A 84 2.72 4.28 -18.64
C ALA A 84 2.49 5.37 -17.58
N TRP A 85 1.56 6.31 -17.80
CA TRP A 85 1.24 7.38 -16.85
C TRP A 85 0.76 6.86 -15.49
N PRO A 86 -0.34 6.09 -15.39
CA PRO A 86 -0.75 5.52 -14.11
C PRO A 86 0.30 4.58 -13.52
N ALA A 87 1.07 3.86 -14.34
CA ALA A 87 2.16 3.02 -13.85
C ALA A 87 3.22 3.83 -13.08
N VAL A 88 3.70 4.94 -13.66
CA VAL A 88 4.70 5.79 -13.03
C VAL A 88 4.15 6.49 -11.80
N LEU A 89 2.89 6.94 -11.82
CA LEU A 89 2.22 7.51 -10.64
C LEU A 89 2.13 6.50 -9.49
N LEU A 90 1.86 5.22 -9.78
CA LEU A 90 1.87 4.15 -8.78
C LEU A 90 3.28 3.89 -8.23
N LEU A 91 4.31 3.94 -9.08
CA LEU A 91 5.70 3.81 -8.63
C LEU A 91 6.09 4.95 -7.66
N ILE A 92 5.68 6.18 -7.94
CA ILE A 92 5.85 7.33 -7.04
C ILE A 92 5.09 7.08 -5.73
N ALA A 93 3.80 6.73 -5.81
CA ALA A 93 2.96 6.52 -4.63
C ALA A 93 3.52 5.42 -3.71
N PHE A 94 3.96 4.29 -4.27
CA PHE A 94 4.56 3.20 -3.49
C PHE A 94 5.95 3.55 -2.95
N GLY A 95 6.75 4.29 -3.71
CA GLY A 95 8.06 4.76 -3.26
C GLY A 95 7.91 5.68 -2.05
N LEU A 96 7.00 6.65 -2.15
CA LEU A 96 6.70 7.60 -1.10
C LEU A 96 6.07 6.92 0.13
N ALA A 97 5.16 5.97 -0.08
CA ALA A 97 4.59 5.16 1.01
C ALA A 97 5.64 4.32 1.74
N GLY A 98 6.61 3.75 1.02
CA GLY A 98 7.75 3.06 1.60
C GLY A 98 8.70 4.00 2.35
N ALA A 99 8.95 5.20 1.81
CA ALA A 99 9.82 6.22 2.37
C ALA A 99 9.30 6.80 3.69
N ILE A 100 8.00 7.07 3.76
CA ILE A 100 7.38 7.72 4.93
C ILE A 100 7.01 6.69 6.01
N GLY A 101 6.84 5.41 5.65
CA GLY A 101 6.55 4.33 6.59
C GLY A 101 5.21 4.53 7.31
N ASP A 102 5.19 4.40 8.64
CA ASP A 102 3.97 4.43 9.46
C ASP A 102 3.26 5.79 9.53
N ALA A 103 3.90 6.87 9.08
CA ALA A 103 3.26 8.19 9.06
C ALA A 103 2.25 8.36 7.91
N ILE A 104 2.32 7.53 6.87
CA ILE A 104 1.24 7.41 5.88
C ILE A 104 0.19 6.41 6.39
N GLN A 105 -1.08 6.72 6.18
CA GLN A 105 -2.22 5.83 6.46
C GLN A 105 -1.88 4.39 6.06
N GLN A 106 -2.17 3.40 6.92
CA GLN A 106 -1.85 1.96 6.69
C GLN A 106 -2.32 1.41 5.31
N ARG A 107 -3.19 2.16 4.63
CA ARG A 107 -3.80 1.85 3.33
C ARG A 107 -2.78 1.82 2.19
N LEU A 108 -1.88 2.80 2.09
CA LEU A 108 -0.90 2.88 1.01
C LEU A 108 0.35 2.03 1.26
N LYS A 109 0.43 1.33 2.40
CA LYS A 109 1.58 0.47 2.72
C LYS A 109 1.80 -0.53 1.58
N PRO A 110 2.98 -0.48 0.90
CA PRO A 110 3.29 -1.42 -0.17
C PRO A 110 3.28 -2.83 0.39
N SER A 111 2.41 -3.68 -0.16
CA SER A 111 2.37 -5.11 0.13
C SER A 111 2.52 -5.87 -1.18
N PRO A 112 3.03 -7.12 -1.17
CA PRO A 112 3.15 -7.92 -2.39
C PRO A 112 1.83 -8.01 -3.17
N LEU A 113 0.71 -8.16 -2.46
CA LEU A 113 -0.62 -8.20 -3.07
C LEU A 113 -1.03 -6.88 -3.73
N LYS A 114 -0.71 -5.74 -3.11
CA LYS A 114 -0.95 -4.41 -3.72
C LYS A 114 -0.04 -4.15 -4.91
N ALA A 115 1.21 -4.60 -4.85
CA ALA A 115 2.14 -4.51 -5.98
C ALA A 115 1.65 -5.38 -7.16
N LEU A 116 1.20 -6.60 -6.89
CA LEU A 116 0.61 -7.47 -7.90
C LEU A 116 -0.67 -6.86 -8.50
N SER A 117 -1.54 -6.31 -7.65
CA SER A 117 -2.76 -5.63 -8.12
C SER A 117 -2.45 -4.37 -8.92
N ALA A 118 -1.43 -3.61 -8.55
CA ALA A 118 -0.97 -2.44 -9.31
C ALA A 118 -0.50 -2.86 -10.70
N MET A 119 0.34 -3.88 -10.78
CA MET A 119 0.85 -4.42 -12.04
C MET A 119 -0.29 -4.97 -12.91
N ALA A 120 -1.16 -5.81 -12.36
CA ALA A 120 -2.32 -6.35 -13.08
C ALA A 120 -3.29 -5.24 -13.51
N GLY A 121 -3.52 -4.24 -12.64
CA GLY A 121 -4.35 -3.08 -12.94
C GLY A 121 -3.80 -2.24 -14.09
N VAL A 122 -2.51 -1.96 -14.10
CA VAL A 122 -1.82 -1.26 -15.20
C VAL A 122 -1.91 -2.05 -16.51
N LEU A 123 -1.67 -3.37 -16.48
CA LEU A 123 -1.79 -4.23 -17.67
C LEU A 123 -3.24 -4.29 -18.19
N ALA A 124 -4.22 -4.30 -17.30
CA ALA A 124 -5.63 -4.23 -17.67
C ALA A 124 -6.01 -2.86 -18.26
N LEU A 125 -5.50 -1.75 -17.71
CA LEU A 125 -5.67 -0.42 -18.30
C LEU A 125 -5.01 -0.32 -19.68
N SER A 126 -3.79 -0.84 -19.82
CA SER A 126 -3.09 -0.98 -21.10
C SER A 126 -3.95 -1.76 -22.11
N THR A 127 -4.48 -2.91 -21.74
CA THR A 127 -5.41 -3.69 -22.59
C THR A 127 -6.65 -2.89 -22.98
N ALA A 128 -7.27 -2.19 -22.03
CA ALA A 128 -8.45 -1.37 -22.29
C ALA A 128 -8.17 -0.19 -23.23
N LEU A 129 -6.98 0.41 -23.16
CA LEU A 129 -6.54 1.46 -24.06
C LEU A 129 -6.27 0.90 -25.47
N SER A 130 -5.63 -0.27 -25.58
CA SER A 130 -5.42 -0.96 -26.87
C SER A 130 -6.72 -1.38 -27.57
N ALA A 131 -7.82 -1.55 -26.82
CA ALA A 131 -9.13 -1.81 -27.39
C ALA A 131 -9.74 -0.61 -28.14
N LEU A 132 -9.26 0.60 -27.88
CA LEU A 132 -9.73 1.82 -28.53
C LEU A 132 -9.15 1.96 -29.94
N ALA A 133 -9.91 2.60 -30.83
CA ALA A 133 -9.40 2.94 -32.15
C ALA A 133 -8.27 3.98 -32.03
N GLN A 134 -7.16 3.71 -32.72
CA GLN A 134 -5.99 4.58 -32.70
C GLN A 134 -6.27 5.86 -33.52
N PRO A 135 -5.92 7.05 -33.01
CA PRO A 135 -5.96 8.28 -33.81
C PRO A 135 -4.99 8.21 -34.99
N ALA A 136 -5.33 8.88 -36.10
CA ALA A 136 -4.47 8.90 -37.29
C ALA A 136 -3.07 9.50 -37.06
N ALA A 137 -2.92 10.36 -36.04
CA ALA A 137 -1.66 10.98 -35.67
C ALA A 137 -0.89 10.21 -34.59
N TRP A 138 -1.29 8.97 -34.25
CA TRP A 138 -0.59 8.18 -33.25
C TRP A 138 0.80 7.77 -33.77
N PRO A 139 1.89 8.11 -33.06
CA PRO A 139 3.25 7.97 -33.60
C PRO A 139 3.83 6.56 -33.45
N LEU A 140 3.26 5.72 -32.57
CA LEU A 140 3.80 4.38 -32.29
C LEU A 140 3.15 3.33 -33.20
N ALA A 141 3.92 2.30 -33.54
CA ALA A 141 3.39 1.12 -34.24
C ALA A 141 2.45 0.29 -33.34
N SER A 142 2.70 0.31 -32.03
CA SER A 142 1.78 -0.26 -31.04
C SER A 142 0.60 0.69 -30.78
N GLY A 143 -0.54 0.14 -30.39
CA GLY A 143 -1.73 0.89 -30.06
C GLY A 143 -1.61 1.74 -28.80
N LEU A 144 -2.73 2.37 -28.42
CA LEU A 144 -2.77 3.28 -27.26
C LEU A 144 -2.41 2.59 -25.94
N GLY A 145 -2.51 1.27 -25.86
CA GLY A 145 -2.10 0.46 -24.72
C GLY A 145 -0.69 -0.13 -24.82
N GLY A 146 0.06 0.16 -25.88
CA GLY A 146 1.38 -0.40 -26.12
C GLY A 146 1.36 -1.90 -26.40
N LEU A 147 2.56 -2.49 -26.44
CA LEU A 147 2.81 -3.89 -26.77
C LEU A 147 2.00 -4.86 -25.91
N TRP A 148 1.99 -4.68 -24.59
CA TRP A 148 1.33 -5.61 -23.68
C TRP A 148 -0.19 -5.56 -23.82
N GLY A 149 -0.76 -4.37 -24.03
CA GLY A 149 -2.18 -4.19 -24.26
C GLY A 149 -2.61 -4.83 -25.57
N ASP A 150 -1.85 -4.59 -26.64
CA ASP A 150 -2.12 -5.16 -27.96
C ASP A 150 -2.00 -6.69 -27.94
N ALA A 151 -1.04 -7.24 -27.20
CA ALA A 151 -0.88 -8.69 -27.04
C ALA A 151 -2.12 -9.31 -26.38
N ILE A 152 -2.63 -8.72 -25.30
CA ILE A 152 -3.82 -9.23 -24.61
C ILE A 152 -5.07 -9.06 -25.48
N VAL A 153 -5.24 -7.92 -26.16
CA VAL A 153 -6.34 -7.74 -27.14
C VAL A 153 -6.24 -8.77 -28.28
N GLY A 154 -5.03 -9.09 -28.73
CA GLY A 154 -4.76 -10.16 -29.70
C GLY A 154 -5.22 -11.53 -29.21
N LEU A 155 -4.96 -11.87 -27.94
CA LEU A 155 -5.45 -13.11 -27.31
C LEU A 155 -6.98 -13.12 -27.22
N VAL A 156 -7.61 -12.01 -26.82
CA VAL A 156 -9.07 -11.89 -26.79
C VAL A 156 -9.65 -12.05 -28.20
N ARG A 157 -9.01 -11.47 -29.22
CA ARG A 157 -9.39 -11.62 -30.62
C ARG A 157 -9.29 -13.07 -31.10
N MET A 158 -8.23 -13.78 -30.74
CA MET A 158 -8.05 -15.19 -31.05
C MET A 158 -9.18 -16.03 -30.45
N ALA A 159 -9.49 -15.81 -29.16
CA ALA A 159 -10.58 -16.51 -28.47
C ALA A 159 -11.95 -16.20 -29.09
N CYS A 160 -12.26 -14.93 -29.36
CA CYS A 160 -13.52 -14.52 -29.99
C CYS A 160 -13.67 -15.10 -31.40
N THR A 161 -12.59 -15.14 -32.18
CA THR A 161 -12.57 -15.76 -33.52
C THR A 161 -12.88 -17.24 -33.45
N ALA A 162 -12.28 -17.97 -32.50
CA ALA A 162 -12.55 -19.39 -32.29
C ALA A 162 -14.02 -19.66 -31.93
N LEU A 163 -14.66 -18.75 -31.19
CA LEU A 163 -16.07 -18.82 -30.79
C LEU A 163 -17.03 -18.19 -31.80
N ARG A 164 -16.53 -17.63 -32.92
CA ARG A 164 -17.30 -16.85 -33.91
C ARG A 164 -18.06 -15.66 -33.31
N VAL A 165 -17.50 -15.04 -32.27
CA VAL A 165 -18.06 -13.86 -31.61
C VAL A 165 -17.43 -12.60 -32.23
N PRO A 166 -18.23 -11.66 -32.80
CA PRO A 166 -17.70 -10.40 -33.29
C PRO A 166 -17.40 -9.43 -32.14
N GLY A 167 -16.65 -8.35 -32.40
CA GLY A 167 -16.47 -7.26 -31.44
C GLY A 167 -15.44 -7.50 -30.34
N ALA A 168 -14.42 -8.33 -30.60
CA ALA A 168 -13.35 -8.62 -29.63
C ALA A 168 -12.71 -7.39 -28.95
N PRO A 169 -12.41 -6.26 -29.66
CA PRO A 169 -11.90 -5.06 -28.99
C PRO A 169 -12.89 -4.48 -27.99
N ILE A 170 -14.19 -4.44 -28.32
CA ILE A 170 -15.24 -3.92 -27.41
C ILE A 170 -15.31 -4.80 -26.16
N ILE A 171 -15.28 -6.12 -26.31
CA ILE A 171 -15.28 -7.07 -25.20
C ILE A 171 -14.05 -6.86 -24.31
N ALA A 172 -12.87 -6.71 -24.91
CA ALA A 172 -11.64 -6.43 -24.18
C ALA A 172 -11.75 -5.10 -23.41
N GLY A 173 -12.18 -4.01 -24.06
CA GLY A 173 -12.35 -2.71 -23.42
C GLY A 173 -13.33 -2.74 -22.26
N LEU A 174 -14.53 -3.30 -22.46
CA LEU A 174 -15.57 -3.37 -21.42
C LEU A 174 -15.19 -4.25 -20.24
N THR A 175 -14.36 -5.26 -20.45
CA THR A 175 -13.93 -6.17 -19.37
C THR A 175 -12.72 -5.62 -18.63
N PHE A 176 -11.68 -5.19 -19.35
CA PHE A 176 -10.40 -4.82 -18.75
C PHE A 176 -10.38 -3.39 -18.21
N LEU A 177 -11.21 -2.47 -18.70
CA LEU A 177 -11.29 -1.12 -18.14
C LEU A 177 -11.72 -1.13 -16.67
N PRO A 178 -12.86 -1.74 -16.27
CA PRO A 178 -13.25 -1.77 -14.87
C PRO A 178 -12.27 -2.58 -14.01
N LEU A 179 -11.70 -3.67 -14.53
CA LEU A 179 -10.67 -4.44 -13.82
C LEU A 179 -9.39 -3.62 -13.59
N GLY A 180 -8.98 -2.83 -14.57
CA GLY A 180 -7.83 -1.94 -14.48
C GLY A 180 -8.05 -0.85 -13.44
N LEU A 181 -9.20 -0.17 -13.52
CA LEU A 181 -9.58 0.86 -12.55
C LEU A 181 -9.69 0.31 -11.12
N TRP A 182 -10.30 -0.87 -10.96
CA TRP A 182 -10.32 -1.55 -9.67
C TRP A 182 -8.90 -1.87 -9.21
N GLY A 183 -8.09 -2.55 -10.02
CA GLY A 183 -6.75 -3.01 -9.63
C GLY A 183 -5.84 -1.86 -9.18
N VAL A 184 -5.88 -0.73 -9.91
CA VAL A 184 -5.19 0.51 -9.52
C VAL A 184 -5.81 1.13 -8.27
N GLY A 185 -7.14 1.17 -8.16
CA GLY A 185 -7.83 1.67 -6.99
C GLY A 185 -7.48 0.91 -5.70
N TYR A 186 -7.51 -0.42 -5.76
CA TYR A 186 -7.13 -1.30 -4.67
C TYR A 186 -5.65 -1.14 -4.28
N ALA A 187 -4.77 -0.98 -5.29
CA ALA A 187 -3.35 -0.74 -5.06
C ALA A 187 -3.10 0.55 -4.25
N ILE A 188 -3.81 1.64 -4.58
CA ILE A 188 -3.72 2.91 -3.86
C ILE A 188 -4.47 2.85 -2.51
N GLY A 189 -5.39 1.89 -2.35
CA GLY A 189 -6.21 1.75 -1.15
C GLY A 189 -7.45 2.65 -1.14
N LEU A 190 -7.94 3.05 -2.32
CA LEU A 190 -9.18 3.79 -2.53
C LEU A 190 -10.38 3.03 -1.96
N ARG A 191 -11.23 3.72 -1.19
CA ARG A 191 -12.51 3.21 -0.71
C ARG A 191 -13.64 3.68 -1.62
N LEU A 192 -14.76 2.94 -1.60
CA LEU A 192 -16.01 3.40 -2.21
C LEU A 192 -16.50 4.72 -1.58
N ALA A 193 -16.17 4.97 -0.29
CA ALA A 193 -16.47 6.24 0.38
C ALA A 193 -15.70 7.41 -0.25
N ASP A 194 -14.42 7.22 -0.61
CA ASP A 194 -13.59 8.25 -1.23
C ASP A 194 -14.11 8.61 -2.63
N LEU A 195 -14.65 7.62 -3.35
CA LEU A 195 -15.36 7.85 -4.62
C LEU A 195 -16.65 8.65 -4.42
N GLY A 196 -17.39 8.40 -3.34
CA GLY A 196 -18.57 9.17 -2.97
C GLY A 196 -18.25 10.64 -2.64
N GLU A 197 -17.14 10.89 -1.94
CA GLU A 197 -16.64 12.24 -1.65
C GLU A 197 -16.17 12.96 -2.92
N ALA A 198 -15.44 12.28 -3.80
CA ALA A 198 -15.04 12.81 -5.11
C ALA A 198 -16.26 13.13 -6.00
N PHE A 199 -17.29 12.28 -5.97
CA PHE A 199 -18.55 12.50 -6.68
C PHE A 199 -19.33 13.68 -6.09
N ALA A 200 -19.36 13.82 -4.76
CA ALA A 200 -19.99 14.93 -4.08
C ALA A 200 -19.29 16.27 -4.38
N TRP A 201 -17.95 16.26 -4.43
CA TRP A 201 -17.13 17.41 -4.80
C TRP A 201 -17.35 17.83 -6.25
N THR A 202 -17.37 16.88 -7.20
CA THR A 202 -17.65 17.16 -8.62
C THR A 202 -19.08 17.66 -8.86
N ARG A 203 -20.06 17.26 -8.03
CA ARG A 203 -21.42 17.85 -8.05
C ARG A 203 -21.53 19.19 -7.30
N GLY A 204 -20.43 19.75 -6.78
CA GLY A 204 -20.43 21.01 -6.04
C GLY A 204 -21.17 20.96 -4.70
N ARG A 205 -21.37 19.77 -4.11
CA ARG A 205 -22.12 19.57 -2.85
C ARG A 205 -21.23 19.21 -1.66
N SER A 206 -20.00 19.70 -1.61
CA SER A 206 -19.16 19.47 -0.42
C SER A 206 -19.40 20.53 0.64
N ALA A 207 -20.08 20.15 1.72
CA ALA A 207 -19.89 20.82 3.01
C ALA A 207 -18.43 20.58 3.46
N PRO A 208 -17.76 21.57 4.08
CA PRO A 208 -16.38 21.41 4.48
C PRO A 208 -16.27 20.35 5.58
N VAL A 209 -15.52 19.27 5.30
CA VAL A 209 -15.16 18.29 6.31
C VAL A 209 -14.17 18.96 7.26
N ALA A 210 -14.63 19.31 8.47
CA ALA A 210 -13.78 19.91 9.48
C ALA A 210 -12.62 18.94 9.82
N PRO A 211 -11.36 19.42 9.85
CA PRO A 211 -10.22 18.56 10.11
C PRO A 211 -10.35 17.90 11.48
N ALA A 212 -9.90 16.65 11.61
CA ALA A 212 -10.01 15.84 12.83
C ALA A 212 -9.49 16.54 14.10
N ARG A 213 -8.58 17.51 13.95
CA ARG A 213 -8.08 18.37 15.02
C ARG A 213 -9.16 19.30 15.59
N ALA A 214 -9.99 19.91 14.73
CA ALA A 214 -11.11 20.76 15.16
C ALA A 214 -12.18 19.95 15.90
N ARG A 215 -12.40 18.69 15.53
CA ARG A 215 -13.33 17.78 16.23
C ARG A 215 -12.81 17.39 17.62
N ARG A 216 -11.49 17.21 17.77
CA ARG A 216 -10.84 16.97 19.08
C ARG A 216 -10.89 18.21 19.98
N GLU A 217 -10.59 19.39 19.45
CA GLU A 217 -10.65 20.65 20.21
C GLU A 217 -12.08 20.99 20.64
N ALA A 218 -13.08 20.72 19.79
CA ALA A 218 -14.49 20.86 20.16
C ALA A 218 -14.95 19.87 21.24
N ALA A 219 -14.44 18.63 21.23
CA ALA A 219 -14.72 17.64 22.27
C ALA A 219 -14.09 18.01 23.62
N VAL A 220 -12.94 18.68 23.62
CA VAL A 220 -12.27 19.18 24.84
C VAL A 220 -12.95 20.43 25.41
N LYS A 221 -13.60 21.25 24.56
CA LYS A 221 -14.36 22.45 24.97
C LYS A 221 -15.80 22.19 25.41
N ALA A 222 -16.28 20.94 25.36
CA ALA A 222 -17.62 20.62 25.84
C ALA A 222 -17.71 20.89 27.36
N PRO A 223 -18.71 21.65 27.84
CA PRO A 223 -18.80 22.00 29.26
C PRO A 223 -19.02 20.73 30.11
N PRO A 224 -18.42 20.66 31.32
CA PRO A 224 -18.57 19.50 32.18
C PRO A 224 -20.04 19.32 32.56
N ARG A 225 -20.52 18.06 32.54
CA ARG A 225 -21.89 17.74 32.94
C ARG A 225 -22.17 18.28 34.36
N PRO A 226 -23.33 18.90 34.61
CA PRO A 226 -23.68 19.37 35.95
C PRO A 226 -23.66 18.19 36.92
N ARG A 227 -22.95 18.35 38.05
CA ARG A 227 -22.95 17.36 39.13
C ARG A 227 -24.38 17.22 39.66
N PRO A 228 -24.90 16.00 39.90
CA PRO A 228 -26.21 15.81 40.52
C PRO A 228 -26.25 16.55 41.86
N ALA A 229 -27.35 17.27 42.11
CA ALA A 229 -27.54 18.00 43.36
C ALA A 229 -27.49 17.04 44.55
N PRO A 230 -26.89 17.41 45.69
CA PRO A 230 -26.91 16.59 46.88
C PRO A 230 -28.37 16.38 47.33
N GLU A 231 -28.72 15.14 47.66
CA GLU A 231 -30.03 14.80 48.22
C GLU A 231 -30.26 15.56 49.54
N PRO A 232 -31.49 16.03 49.80
CA PRO A 232 -31.82 16.76 51.02
C PRO A 232 -31.58 15.90 52.26
N GLU A 233 -30.95 16.52 53.26
CA GLU A 233 -30.46 15.98 54.53
C GLU A 233 -31.58 15.64 55.54
N ASP A 234 -32.75 15.17 55.06
CA ASP A 234 -33.91 14.83 55.90
C ASP A 234 -34.28 13.34 55.82
N ALA A 235 -33.34 12.48 55.43
CA ALA A 235 -33.50 11.03 55.60
C ALA A 235 -33.19 10.67 57.07
N PRO A 236 -34.07 9.94 57.77
CA PRO A 236 -33.86 9.59 59.18
C PRO A 236 -32.58 8.75 59.34
N PRO A 237 -31.88 8.84 60.50
CA PRO A 237 -30.63 8.12 60.71
C PRO A 237 -30.85 6.62 60.49
N VAL A 238 -30.08 6.05 59.56
CA VAL A 238 -30.04 4.60 59.38
C VAL A 238 -29.38 4.01 60.62
N ASP A 239 -30.10 3.19 61.37
CA ASP A 239 -29.58 2.48 62.53
C ASP A 239 -28.54 1.44 62.05
N TYR A 240 -27.27 1.78 62.19
CA TYR A 240 -26.17 0.86 61.92
C TYR A 240 -26.05 -0.11 63.10
N ALA A 241 -26.71 -1.26 63.02
CA ALA A 241 -26.43 -2.36 63.93
C ALA A 241 -24.93 -2.72 63.82
N PRO A 242 -24.17 -2.76 64.92
CA PRO A 242 -22.76 -3.11 64.87
C PRO A 242 -22.63 -4.56 64.39
N VAL A 243 -22.02 -4.74 63.23
CA VAL A 243 -21.60 -6.06 62.75
C VAL A 243 -20.52 -6.55 63.71
N ALA A 244 -20.84 -7.59 64.48
CA ALA A 244 -19.85 -8.30 65.27
C ALA A 244 -18.83 -8.92 64.32
N LEU A 245 -17.58 -8.43 64.38
CA LEU A 245 -16.45 -9.05 63.70
C LEU A 245 -16.21 -10.41 64.36
N ALA A 246 -16.72 -11.47 63.74
CA ALA A 246 -16.29 -12.82 64.04
C ALA A 246 -14.81 -12.94 63.67
N ALA A 247 -13.98 -13.27 64.67
CA ALA A 247 -12.58 -13.59 64.48
C ALA A 247 -12.49 -14.97 63.85
N GLU A 248 -12.44 -15.05 62.52
CA GLU A 248 -12.14 -16.29 61.81
C GLU A 248 -11.12 -16.00 60.69
N ASP A 249 -9.94 -16.59 60.94
CA ASP A 249 -8.87 -17.05 60.05
C ASP A 249 -8.13 -16.04 59.13
N GLU A 250 -6.85 -15.83 59.48
CA GLU A 250 -5.80 -15.22 58.67
C GLU A 250 -5.57 -16.03 57.37
N ASP A 251 -6.42 -15.84 56.36
CA ASP A 251 -6.08 -16.21 54.99
C ASP A 251 -5.09 -15.18 54.45
N THR A 252 -3.81 -15.54 54.49
CA THR A 252 -2.72 -14.75 53.94
C THR A 252 -2.88 -14.68 52.42
N PRO A 253 -2.80 -13.50 51.78
CA PRO A 253 -2.96 -13.39 50.33
C PRO A 253 -1.91 -14.24 49.58
N PRO A 254 -2.27 -14.86 48.43
CA PRO A 254 -1.59 -16.03 47.85
C PRO A 254 -0.23 -15.76 47.19
N TRP A 255 0.42 -14.64 47.48
CA TRP A 255 1.73 -14.25 46.94
C TRP A 255 2.83 -14.14 48.00
N ASP A 256 2.55 -14.46 49.27
CA ASP A 256 3.52 -14.41 50.37
C ASP A 256 4.07 -15.81 50.79
N GLU A 257 3.96 -16.84 49.94
CA GLU A 257 4.62 -18.12 50.23
C GLU A 257 6.14 -18.06 49.97
N PRO A 258 7.01 -18.32 50.97
CA PRO A 258 8.44 -18.47 50.73
C PRO A 258 8.71 -19.80 50.01
N MET A 259 9.43 -19.74 48.88
CA MET A 259 9.85 -20.93 48.13
C MET A 259 10.54 -21.95 49.04
N SER A 260 9.93 -23.14 49.19
CA SER A 260 10.48 -24.23 49.97
C SER A 260 11.85 -24.66 49.42
N SER A 261 12.88 -24.58 50.25
CA SER A 261 14.17 -25.20 50.00
C SER A 261 14.00 -26.72 49.96
N GLY A 262 14.36 -27.33 48.82
CA GLY A 262 14.36 -28.78 48.67
C GLY A 262 15.33 -29.47 49.65
N PRO A 263 15.11 -30.76 49.96
CA PRO A 263 15.83 -31.44 51.02
C PRO A 263 17.33 -31.57 50.70
N ALA A 264 18.16 -31.22 51.69
CA ALA A 264 19.60 -31.39 51.65
C ALA A 264 20.00 -32.88 51.58
N PRO A 265 20.97 -33.29 50.74
CA PRO A 265 21.42 -34.67 50.70
C PRO A 265 22.17 -35.05 51.98
N ALA A 266 21.74 -36.17 52.58
CA ALA A 266 22.31 -36.74 53.79
C ALA A 266 23.77 -37.15 53.60
N ARG A 267 24.63 -36.74 54.55
CA ARG A 267 26.01 -37.24 54.68
C ARG A 267 26.00 -38.68 55.20
N GLY A 268 26.42 -39.63 54.37
CA GLY A 268 26.85 -40.95 54.82
C GLY A 268 28.34 -40.98 55.14
N ARG A 269 28.70 -41.01 56.43
CA ARG A 269 29.91 -41.68 56.98
C ARG A 269 29.47 -43.14 57.25
N THR A 270 30.22 -44.24 57.09
CA THR A 270 31.66 -44.51 57.18
C THR A 270 31.89 -46.03 56.88
N THR A 271 33.14 -46.43 56.59
CA THR A 271 33.81 -47.74 56.90
C THR A 271 33.25 -49.00 56.20
N TRP A 272 34.01 -49.88 55.54
CA TRP A 272 35.40 -50.36 55.64
C TRP A 272 35.96 -50.67 54.26
#